data_AF-A0A818HII5-F1
#
_entry.id   AF-A0A818HII5-F1
#
_cell.length_a   1.000
_cell.length_b   1.000
_cell.length_c   1.000
_cell.angle_alpha   90.00
_cell.angle_beta   90.00
_cell.angle_gamma   90.00
#
_symmetry.space_group_name_H-M   'P 1'
#
loop_
_entity.id
_entity.type
_entity.pdbx_description
1 polymer ?
#
loop_
_entity_poly.entity_id
_entity_poly.type
_entity_poly.pdbx_seq_one_letter_code
_entity_poly.pdbx_strand_id
1 'polypeptide(L)'
;MTFEFKSESIERSHRVAIVKQILDASPNLSHLKIHWKDFRHCSQTYSNLKHVHFVLDRLFPEPKQHINVRQLTQLVPHLYSLETSDANIIYDENLVKFVLKIIRRFHQLVYLMLNKDGLYPVKEEKKIMFKERLIAAGHNRLFDCNNIQIEFPGYNGLCIWL
;
A
#
# COMPACT_ATOMS: atom_id res chain seq x y z
N MET A 1 14.90 -12.68 -1.27
CA MET A 1 14.15 -13.38 -2.32
C MET A 1 12.92 -12.54 -2.66
N THR A 2 12.63 -12.35 -3.94
CA THR A 2 11.51 -11.52 -4.44
C THR A 2 10.61 -12.40 -5.30
N PHE A 3 9.29 -12.30 -5.12
CA PHE A 3 8.32 -13.11 -5.85
C PHE A 3 7.24 -12.23 -6.50
N GLU A 4 6.89 -12.53 -7.76
CA GLU A 4 5.83 -11.85 -8.54
C GLU A 4 4.90 -12.90 -9.16
N PHE A 5 3.60 -12.83 -8.89
CA PHE A 5 2.58 -13.74 -9.45
C PHE A 5 1.70 -13.02 -10.48
N LYS A 6 1.66 -13.53 -11.72
CA LYS A 6 0.80 -13.03 -12.82
C LYS A 6 -0.02 -14.19 -13.37
N SER A 7 -1.36 -14.14 -13.25
CA SER A 7 -2.23 -15.12 -13.88
C SER A 7 -3.65 -14.59 -14.05
N GLU A 8 -3.99 -14.19 -15.27
CA GLU A 8 -5.36 -13.75 -15.61
C GLU A 8 -6.30 -14.93 -15.91
N SER A 9 -5.76 -16.12 -16.23
CA SER A 9 -6.52 -17.30 -16.68
C SER A 9 -6.84 -18.34 -15.61
N ILE A 10 -6.26 -18.24 -14.40
CA ILE A 10 -6.54 -19.18 -13.31
C ILE A 10 -7.76 -18.71 -12.51
N GLU A 11 -8.67 -19.63 -12.22
CA GLU A 11 -9.83 -19.38 -11.37
C GLU A 11 -9.39 -18.83 -9.99
N ARG A 12 -10.13 -17.86 -9.45
CA ARG A 12 -9.72 -17.12 -8.24
C ARG A 12 -9.42 -18.02 -7.03
N SER A 13 -10.23 -19.06 -6.82
CA SER A 13 -10.03 -20.05 -5.76
C SER A 13 -8.66 -20.74 -5.87
N HIS A 14 -8.28 -21.15 -7.08
CA HIS A 14 -6.99 -21.73 -7.38
C HIS A 14 -5.84 -20.72 -7.21
N ARG A 15 -6.01 -19.46 -7.62
CA ARG A 15 -4.99 -18.41 -7.37
C ARG A 15 -4.71 -18.22 -5.89
N VAL A 16 -5.75 -18.14 -5.06
CA VAL A 16 -5.61 -18.01 -3.61
C VAL A 16 -4.88 -19.24 -3.01
N ALA A 17 -5.20 -20.45 -3.48
CA ALA A 17 -4.52 -21.66 -3.04
C ALA A 17 -3.02 -21.64 -3.38
N ILE A 18 -2.66 -21.23 -4.60
CA ILE A 18 -1.27 -21.10 -5.05
C ILE A 18 -0.53 -20.06 -4.20
N VAL A 19 -1.12 -18.89 -3.98
CA VAL A 19 -0.52 -17.83 -3.14
C VAL A 19 -0.21 -18.36 -1.74
N LYS A 20 -1.16 -19.07 -1.11
CA LYS A 20 -0.94 -19.68 0.20
C LYS A 20 0.22 -20.68 0.18
N GLN A 21 0.21 -21.61 -0.77
CA GLN A 21 1.30 -22.60 -0.90
C GLN A 21 2.68 -21.94 -1.05
N ILE A 22 2.78 -20.87 -1.84
CA ILE A 22 4.05 -20.16 -2.04
C ILE A 22 4.50 -19.47 -0.76
N LEU A 23 3.59 -18.82 -0.04
CA LEU A 23 3.90 -18.15 1.22
C LEU A 23 4.31 -19.16 2.30
N ASP A 24 3.61 -20.30 2.39
CA ASP A 24 3.90 -21.37 3.36
C ASP A 24 5.22 -22.07 3.06
N ALA A 25 5.55 -22.28 1.77
CA ALA A 25 6.80 -22.89 1.34
C ALA A 25 8.01 -21.92 1.40
N SER A 26 7.77 -20.62 1.60
CA SER A 26 8.81 -19.58 1.55
C SER A 26 8.93 -18.84 2.89
N PRO A 27 9.35 -19.50 3.98
CA PRO A 27 9.38 -18.88 5.31
C PRO A 27 10.30 -17.66 5.39
N ASN A 28 11.31 -17.56 4.52
CA ASN A 28 12.26 -16.44 4.47
C ASN A 28 11.84 -15.32 3.48
N LEU A 29 10.65 -15.40 2.89
CA LEU A 29 10.18 -14.39 1.96
C LEU A 29 9.95 -13.08 2.71
N SER A 30 10.66 -12.02 2.30
CA SER A 30 10.53 -10.69 2.88
C SER A 30 9.96 -9.65 1.93
N HIS A 31 9.96 -9.94 0.63
CA HIS A 31 9.47 -9.07 -0.44
C HIS A 31 8.41 -9.79 -1.26
N LEU A 32 7.22 -9.21 -1.38
CA LEU A 32 6.11 -9.80 -2.10
C LEU A 32 5.45 -8.77 -3.03
N LYS A 33 5.29 -9.13 -4.31
CA LYS A 33 4.43 -8.40 -5.25
C LYS A 33 3.23 -9.26 -5.62
N ILE A 34 2.03 -8.78 -5.34
CA ILE A 34 0.80 -9.57 -5.48
C ILE A 34 -0.43 -8.69 -5.68
N HIS A 35 -1.48 -9.22 -6.30
CA HIS A 35 -2.77 -8.55 -6.28
C HIS A 35 -3.41 -8.59 -4.88
N TRP A 36 -3.85 -7.43 -4.37
CA TRP A 36 -4.51 -7.37 -3.06
C TRP A 36 -5.78 -8.24 -3.01
N LYS A 37 -6.52 -8.34 -4.13
CA LYS A 37 -7.75 -9.15 -4.22
C LYS A 37 -7.53 -10.63 -3.92
N ASP A 38 -6.34 -11.14 -4.16
CA ASP A 38 -5.97 -12.54 -3.90
C ASP A 38 -5.35 -12.65 -2.50
N PHE A 39 -4.47 -11.72 -2.13
CA PHE A 39 -3.80 -11.71 -0.83
C PHE A 39 -4.78 -11.57 0.35
N ARG A 40 -5.86 -10.77 0.21
CA ARG A 40 -6.89 -10.58 1.25
C ARG A 40 -7.67 -11.85 1.64
N HIS A 41 -7.49 -12.97 0.95
CA HIS A 41 -8.08 -14.26 1.31
C HIS A 41 -7.14 -15.17 2.10
N CYS A 42 -5.91 -14.71 2.34
CA CYS A 42 -5.04 -15.34 3.32
C CYS A 42 -5.64 -15.17 4.72
N SER A 43 -5.42 -16.16 5.57
CA SER A 43 -5.89 -16.20 6.95
C SER A 43 -4.74 -16.25 7.97
N GLN A 44 -3.54 -16.58 7.51
CA GLN A 44 -2.34 -16.70 8.34
C GLN A 44 -1.59 -15.37 8.37
N THR A 45 -0.88 -15.13 9.48
CA THR A 45 0.04 -14.02 9.64
C THR A 45 1.42 -14.38 9.06
N TYR A 46 1.98 -13.48 8.26
CA TYR A 46 3.27 -13.63 7.58
C TYR A 46 4.27 -12.61 8.14
N SER A 47 4.81 -12.89 9.33
CA SER A 47 5.66 -11.95 10.08
C SER A 47 7.00 -11.61 9.41
N ASN A 48 7.46 -12.43 8.46
CA ASN A 48 8.73 -12.20 7.75
C ASN A 48 8.58 -11.26 6.55
N LEU A 49 7.35 -11.01 6.07
CA LEU A 49 7.09 -10.05 5.00
C LEU A 49 7.28 -8.63 5.52
N LYS A 50 8.26 -7.93 4.95
CA LYS A 50 8.63 -6.56 5.29
C LYS A 50 8.30 -5.57 4.18
N HIS A 51 8.33 -6.02 2.93
CA HIS A 51 8.10 -5.19 1.75
C HIS A 51 6.97 -5.81 0.94
N VAL A 52 5.88 -5.08 0.75
CA VAL A 52 4.74 -5.57 -0.02
C VAL A 52 4.33 -4.54 -1.06
N HIS A 53 4.29 -4.98 -2.32
CA HIS A 53 3.71 -4.24 -3.43
C HIS A 53 2.38 -4.87 -3.82
N PHE A 54 1.28 -4.16 -3.57
CA PHE A 54 -0.04 -4.54 -4.04
C PHE A 54 -0.37 -3.99 -5.41
N VAL A 55 -0.69 -4.88 -6.34
CA VAL A 55 -1.36 -4.52 -7.59
C VAL A 55 -2.86 -4.41 -7.31
N LEU A 56 -3.43 -3.22 -7.51
CA LEU A 56 -4.85 -2.95 -7.26
C LEU A 56 -5.66 -3.08 -8.55
N ASP A 57 -6.94 -3.41 -8.44
CA ASP A 57 -7.80 -3.48 -9.62
C ASP A 57 -8.17 -2.06 -10.07
N ARG A 58 -8.03 -1.75 -11.36
CA ARG A 58 -8.38 -0.43 -11.93
C ARG A 58 -9.86 -0.05 -11.80
N LEU A 59 -10.71 -1.00 -11.44
CA LEU A 59 -12.15 -0.86 -11.37
C LEU A 59 -12.63 0.01 -10.18
N PHE A 60 -11.83 0.18 -9.12
CA PHE A 60 -12.24 1.01 -8.00
C PHE A 60 -11.44 2.33 -7.95
N PRO A 61 -12.12 3.49 -7.85
CA PRO A 61 -11.46 4.79 -7.88
C PRO A 61 -10.91 5.27 -6.53
N GLU A 62 -11.01 4.48 -5.44
CA GLU A 62 -10.64 4.95 -4.09
C GLU A 62 -9.74 3.97 -3.31
N PRO A 63 -8.56 4.39 -2.82
CA PRO A 63 -7.63 3.56 -2.02
C PRO A 63 -8.24 2.86 -0.80
N LYS A 64 -9.24 3.49 -0.15
CA LYS A 64 -9.95 2.91 1.00
C LYS A 64 -10.81 1.69 0.64
N GLN A 65 -11.32 1.66 -0.59
CA GLN A 65 -12.11 0.54 -1.11
C GLN A 65 -11.19 -0.62 -1.50
N HIS A 66 -9.94 -0.31 -1.80
CA HIS A 66 -8.92 -1.29 -2.16
C HIS A 66 -8.41 -2.04 -0.94
N ILE A 67 -7.83 -1.37 0.04
CA ILE A 67 -7.09 -2.06 1.13
C ILE A 67 -7.79 -1.88 2.48
N ASN A 68 -8.18 -2.99 3.09
CA ASN A 68 -8.59 -3.01 4.49
C ASN A 68 -7.35 -3.01 5.40
N VAL A 69 -6.98 -1.82 5.89
CA VAL A 69 -5.78 -1.65 6.75
C VAL A 69 -5.81 -2.57 7.98
N ARG A 70 -6.98 -2.79 8.61
CA ARG A 70 -7.05 -3.66 9.80
C ARG A 70 -6.68 -5.10 9.45
N GLN A 71 -7.19 -5.58 8.33
CA GLN A 71 -6.88 -6.92 7.83
C GLN A 71 -5.41 -7.01 7.41
N LEU A 72 -4.90 -5.99 6.70
CA LEU A 72 -3.49 -5.94 6.30
C LEU A 72 -2.57 -6.03 7.52
N THR A 73 -2.86 -5.32 8.61
CA THR A 73 -2.07 -5.37 9.85
C THR A 73 -2.08 -6.75 10.50
N GLN A 74 -3.15 -7.53 10.34
CA GLN A 74 -3.19 -8.92 10.82
C GLN A 74 -2.35 -9.86 9.95
N LEU A 75 -2.33 -9.63 8.63
CA LEU A 75 -1.58 -10.46 7.68
C LEU A 75 -0.07 -10.17 7.72
N VAL A 76 0.34 -8.91 7.83
CA VAL A 76 1.75 -8.48 7.75
C VAL A 76 2.09 -7.43 8.82
N PRO A 77 2.12 -7.78 10.11
CA PRO A 77 2.23 -6.81 11.22
C PRO A 77 3.55 -6.03 11.23
N HIS A 78 4.63 -6.58 10.65
CA HIS A 78 5.98 -6.00 10.63
C HIS A 78 6.32 -5.35 9.29
N LEU A 79 5.35 -4.69 8.66
CA LEU A 79 5.52 -4.07 7.36
C LEU A 79 6.43 -2.83 7.45
N TYR A 80 7.53 -2.84 6.69
CA TYR A 80 8.49 -1.74 6.55
C TYR A 80 8.22 -0.88 5.31
N SER A 81 7.75 -1.50 4.22
CA SER A 81 7.46 -0.82 2.95
C SER A 81 6.15 -1.32 2.37
N LEU A 82 5.28 -0.38 2.03
CA LEU A 82 4.02 -0.63 1.34
C LEU A 82 3.98 0.15 0.03
N GLU A 83 3.85 -0.57 -1.08
CA GLU A 83 3.66 0.02 -2.40
C GLU A 83 2.31 -0.41 -2.98
N THR A 84 1.66 0.47 -3.72
CA THR A 84 0.50 0.11 -4.53
C THR A 84 0.67 0.60 -5.97
N SER A 85 0.13 -0.12 -6.93
CA SER A 85 0.03 0.33 -8.33
C SER A 85 -1.39 0.14 -8.86
N ASP A 86 -1.68 0.74 -10.02
CA ASP A 86 -2.96 0.62 -10.74
C ASP A 86 -4.19 1.14 -9.94
N ALA A 87 -3.97 2.02 -8.96
CA ALA A 87 -5.05 2.72 -8.29
C ALA A 87 -5.32 4.05 -8.95
N ASN A 88 -6.57 4.34 -9.28
CA ASN A 88 -6.94 5.73 -9.52
C ASN A 88 -6.97 6.44 -8.16
N ILE A 89 -6.02 7.33 -7.89
CA ILE A 89 -5.95 8.06 -6.62
C ILE A 89 -6.59 9.43 -6.78
N ILE A 90 -7.47 9.76 -5.85
CA ILE A 90 -8.06 11.09 -5.71
C ILE A 90 -7.43 11.75 -4.48
N TYR A 91 -6.76 12.88 -4.67
CA TYR A 91 -6.19 13.68 -3.59
C TYR A 91 -7.28 14.48 -2.88
N ASP A 92 -7.89 13.84 -1.88
CA ASP A 92 -8.94 14.42 -1.05
C ASP A 92 -8.69 14.15 0.45
N GLU A 93 -9.62 14.60 1.29
CA GLU A 93 -9.59 14.36 2.74
C GLU A 93 -9.69 12.87 3.09
N ASN A 94 -10.31 12.05 2.21
CA ASN A 94 -10.36 10.62 2.44
C ASN A 94 -8.97 10.02 2.33
N LEU A 95 -8.21 10.36 1.30
CA LEU A 95 -6.85 9.89 1.13
C LEU A 95 -5.97 10.26 2.33
N VAL A 96 -6.09 11.49 2.84
CA VAL A 96 -5.37 11.93 4.06
C VAL A 96 -5.66 10.98 5.22
N LYS A 97 -6.96 10.75 5.51
CA LYS A 97 -7.39 9.82 6.58
C LYS A 97 -6.89 8.38 6.35
N PHE A 98 -6.82 7.95 5.10
CA PHE A 98 -6.34 6.61 4.73
C PHE A 98 -4.84 6.46 5.00
N VAL A 99 -4.03 7.41 4.54
CA VAL A 99 -2.59 7.48 4.77
C VAL A 99 -2.29 7.48 6.28
N LEU A 100 -2.93 8.36 7.04
CA LEU A 100 -2.75 8.42 8.50
C LEU A 100 -3.16 7.12 9.20
N LYS A 101 -4.18 6.42 8.69
CA LYS A 101 -4.61 5.12 9.22
C LYS A 101 -3.56 4.04 8.99
N ILE A 102 -2.90 4.02 7.84
CA ILE A 102 -1.79 3.08 7.55
C ILE A 102 -0.65 3.35 8.54
N ILE A 103 -0.17 4.59 8.59
CA ILE A 103 0.99 4.98 9.41
C ILE A 103 0.74 4.70 10.90
N ARG A 104 -0.46 4.99 11.40
CA ARG A 104 -0.86 4.66 12.78
C ARG A 104 -0.83 3.18 13.11
N ARG A 105 -1.03 2.31 12.11
CA ARG A 105 -1.17 0.87 12.32
C ARG A 105 0.16 0.13 12.12
N PHE A 106 1.08 0.70 11.35
CA PHE A 106 2.39 0.14 11.07
C PHE A 106 3.49 1.06 11.61
N HIS A 107 3.78 0.94 12.90
CA HIS A 107 4.80 1.76 13.57
C HIS A 107 6.23 1.57 13.03
N GLN A 108 6.48 0.49 12.28
CA GLN A 108 7.76 0.18 11.65
C GLN A 108 7.82 0.58 10.18
N LEU A 109 6.75 1.16 9.64
CA LEU A 109 6.68 1.58 8.24
C LEU A 109 7.65 2.75 8.02
N VAL A 110 8.57 2.58 7.09
CA VAL A 110 9.54 3.60 6.67
C VAL A 110 9.14 4.18 5.32
N TYR A 111 8.43 3.42 4.50
CA TYR A 111 8.11 3.81 3.13
C TYR A 111 6.67 3.46 2.75
N LEU A 112 5.95 4.45 2.20
CA LEU A 112 4.62 4.30 1.62
C LEU A 112 4.58 4.91 0.23
N MET A 113 4.36 4.08 -0.79
CA MET A 113 4.12 4.50 -2.16
C MET A 113 2.69 4.14 -2.56
N LEU A 114 1.90 5.14 -2.95
CA LEU A 114 0.58 4.92 -3.48
C LEU A 114 0.55 5.26 -4.97
N ASN A 115 0.00 4.34 -5.78
CA ASN A 115 -0.08 4.45 -7.23
C ASN A 115 1.28 4.69 -7.91
N LYS A 116 2.21 3.79 -7.64
CA LYS A 116 3.45 3.63 -8.39
C LYS A 116 3.14 3.56 -9.88
N ASP A 117 3.86 4.38 -10.64
CA ASP A 117 3.69 4.55 -12.08
C ASP A 117 2.32 5.12 -12.49
N GLY A 118 1.70 5.93 -11.62
CA GLY A 118 0.41 6.57 -11.88
C GLY A 118 0.39 7.29 -13.23
N LEU A 119 -0.55 6.89 -14.09
CA LEU A 119 -0.60 7.30 -15.50
C LEU A 119 -1.37 8.61 -15.73
N TYR A 120 -2.27 8.98 -14.81
CA TYR A 120 -3.17 10.11 -14.98
C TYR A 120 -2.64 11.34 -14.26
N PRO A 121 -2.50 12.51 -14.90
CA PRO A 121 -2.01 13.72 -14.24
C PRO A 121 -2.99 14.28 -13.22
N VAL A 122 -2.47 14.66 -12.04
CA VAL A 122 -3.18 15.49 -11.07
C VAL A 122 -2.60 16.91 -11.11
N LYS A 123 -3.49 17.90 -11.08
CA LYS A 123 -3.12 19.32 -10.99
C LYS A 123 -2.23 19.58 -9.76
N GLU A 124 -1.14 20.32 -9.94
CA GLU A 124 -0.19 20.59 -8.86
C GLU A 124 -0.81 21.25 -7.63
N GLU A 125 -1.77 22.16 -7.81
CA GLU A 125 -2.52 22.77 -6.71
C GLU A 125 -3.16 21.73 -5.77
N LYS A 126 -3.67 20.61 -6.32
CA LYS A 126 -4.25 19.53 -5.51
C LYS A 126 -3.19 18.78 -4.71
N LYS A 127 -2.01 18.56 -5.29
CA LYS A 127 -0.88 17.91 -4.61
C LYS A 127 -0.37 18.78 -3.45
N ILE A 128 -0.23 20.09 -3.68
CA ILE A 128 0.17 21.07 -2.66
C ILE A 128 -0.84 21.07 -1.51
N MET A 129 -2.13 21.29 -1.80
CA MET A 129 -3.17 21.30 -0.76
C MET A 129 -3.24 19.99 0.02
N PHE A 130 -3.07 18.85 -0.66
CA PHE A 130 -3.04 17.55 0.01
C PHE A 130 -1.84 17.43 0.96
N LYS A 131 -0.64 17.81 0.51
CA LYS A 131 0.58 17.77 1.32
C LYS A 131 0.42 18.60 2.60
N GLU A 132 -0.07 19.83 2.48
CA GLU A 132 -0.33 20.71 3.62
C GLU A 132 -1.31 20.08 4.62
N ARG A 133 -2.42 19.53 4.14
CA ARG A 133 -3.41 18.86 4.99
C ARG A 133 -2.85 17.62 5.67
N LEU A 134 -2.07 16.81 4.96
CA LEU A 134 -1.47 15.61 5.52
C LEU A 134 -0.49 15.95 6.64
N ILE A 135 0.41 16.92 6.40
CA ILE A 135 1.37 17.38 7.41
C ILE A 135 0.63 17.94 8.62
N ALA A 136 -0.33 18.85 8.42
CA ALA A 136 -1.11 19.43 9.51
C ALA A 136 -1.86 18.37 10.35
N ALA A 137 -2.39 17.33 9.71
CA ALA A 137 -3.14 16.27 10.38
C ALA A 137 -2.26 15.24 11.13
N GLY A 138 -0.98 15.10 10.76
CA GLY A 138 -0.03 14.18 11.39
C GLY A 138 0.99 14.82 12.33
N HIS A 139 1.16 16.15 12.28
CA HIS A 139 2.04 16.93 13.15
C HIS A 139 1.81 16.61 14.65
N ASN A 140 2.89 16.47 15.42
CA ASN A 140 2.90 16.14 16.87
C ASN A 140 2.23 14.80 17.25
N ARG A 141 1.84 13.95 16.28
CA ARG A 141 1.18 12.66 16.55
C ARG A 141 1.82 11.48 15.83
N LEU A 142 2.27 11.68 14.59
CA LEU A 142 2.79 10.62 13.72
C LEU A 142 4.05 11.03 12.98
N PHE A 143 4.20 12.32 12.70
CA PHE A 143 5.37 12.87 12.04
C PHE A 143 6.12 13.71 13.05
N ASP A 144 7.40 13.42 13.23
CA ASP A 144 8.33 14.46 13.63
C ASP A 144 8.51 15.34 12.41
N CYS A 145 8.25 16.64 12.53
CA CYS A 145 8.04 17.55 11.40
C CYS A 145 9.26 17.66 10.46
N ASN A 146 10.41 17.18 10.92
CA ASN A 146 11.69 17.17 10.22
C ASN A 146 12.02 15.83 9.52
N ASN A 147 11.24 14.77 9.75
CA ASN A 147 11.58 13.41 9.28
C ASN A 147 10.65 12.88 8.18
N ILE A 148 9.55 13.56 7.87
CA ILE A 148 8.67 13.15 6.78
C ILE A 148 9.05 13.82 5.45
N GLN A 149 9.34 13.01 4.45
CA GLN A 149 9.50 13.46 3.06
C GLN A 149 8.27 13.04 2.26
N ILE A 150 7.67 13.98 1.52
CA ILE A 150 6.52 13.73 0.65
C ILE A 150 6.87 14.20 -0.76
N GLU A 151 6.84 13.25 -1.70
CA GLU A 151 7.04 13.48 -3.12
C GLU A 151 5.87 12.94 -3.94
N PHE A 152 5.77 13.44 -5.17
CA PHE A 152 4.73 13.03 -6.12
C PHE A 152 5.39 12.52 -7.40
N PRO A 153 6.03 11.35 -7.38
CA PRO A 153 6.69 10.82 -8.56
C PRO A 153 5.66 10.42 -9.62
N GLY A 154 5.95 10.76 -10.88
CA GLY A 154 5.01 10.55 -11.99
C GLY A 154 3.79 11.48 -11.92
N TYR A 155 2.73 11.10 -12.63
CA TYR A 155 1.58 11.98 -12.85
C TYR A 155 0.60 12.02 -11.65
N ASN A 156 0.42 10.89 -10.96
CA ASN A 156 -0.48 10.75 -9.79
C ASN A 156 0.04 9.73 -8.77
N GLY A 157 1.36 9.56 -8.69
CA GLY A 157 1.98 8.82 -7.60
C GLY A 157 2.12 9.71 -6.35
N LEU A 158 1.99 9.10 -5.17
CA LEU A 158 2.25 9.71 -3.87
C LEU A 158 3.29 8.86 -3.14
N CYS A 159 4.40 9.47 -2.77
CA CYS A 159 5.50 8.83 -2.09
C CYS A 159 5.75 9.51 -0.75
N ILE A 160 5.85 8.71 0.32
CA ILE A 160 6.04 9.18 1.70
C ILE A 160 7.14 8.36 2.37
N TRP A 161 8.18 9.03 2.86
CA TRP A 161 9.20 8.47 3.76
C TRP A 161 8.96 8.98 5.17
N LEU A 162 9.07 8.09 6.16
CA LEU A 162 8.67 8.30 7.56
C LEU A 162 9.84 8.15 8.53
#